data_AF-A0AA39NEQ8-F1
#
_entry.id   AF-A0AA39NEQ8-F1
#
_cell.length_a   1.000
_cell.length_b   1.000
_cell.length_c   1.000
_cell.angle_alpha   90.00
_cell.angle_beta   90.00
_cell.angle_gamma   90.00
#
_symmetry.space_group_name_H-M   'P 1'
#
loop_
_entity.id
_entity.type
_entity.pdbx_description
1 polymer ?
#
loop_
_entity_poly.entity_id
_entity_poly.type
_entity_poly.pdbx_seq_one_letter_code
_entity_poly.pdbx_strand_id
1 'polypeptide(L)'
;MNSQSAVAHKFLFNQIRRIVFEDTGKDIQYHHLHSPNLSSHQGICHWGIDQDRGQAKGLGMHLQQIAQEELPHSTLDLHEPWKRLVDLTDYEHVHRLVSEAVKTDMRSLMCIEHPDWEGTLQRIRQEGKAAGNQWLDDKINSGFALEAMCQAKSKIPLDIWCTSSPSTNLSEALHADVNREGIQCLLVGAICRGHHYDLMHLKAQQVHSTMGILSCNNPTNYMLRESRSLQRLSCSQSGILDKVDAAIEKQNQQLRNRHEQYRRAHRASLESPNDCNLQQKAQKAQAAFETQKEKSHQLEQKCAGSAIQDATLTLPESATFSTAKLLKTNAAEALAPELFL
;
A
#
# COMPACT_ATOMS: atom_id res chain seq x y z
N MET A 1 6.63 -12.37 -10.27
CA MET A 1 6.37 -10.94 -10.06
C MET A 1 4.88 -10.72 -10.26
N ASN A 2 4.15 -10.18 -9.29
CA ASN A 2 2.83 -9.62 -9.56
C ASN A 2 3.01 -8.21 -10.11
N SER A 3 2.11 -7.77 -10.98
CA SER A 3 2.15 -6.46 -11.64
C SER A 3 1.98 -5.27 -10.68
N GLN A 4 1.60 -5.53 -9.42
CA GLN A 4 1.35 -4.51 -8.38
C GLN A 4 2.46 -4.44 -7.31
N SER A 5 3.52 -5.24 -7.41
CA SER A 5 4.62 -5.17 -6.43
C SER A 5 5.46 -3.91 -6.62
N ALA A 6 6.01 -3.39 -5.52
CA ALA A 6 6.99 -2.30 -5.56
C ALA A 6 8.20 -2.61 -6.48
N VAL A 7 8.62 -3.87 -6.54
CA VAL A 7 9.70 -4.31 -7.45
C VAL A 7 9.29 -4.22 -8.92
N ALA A 8 8.04 -4.57 -9.25
CA ALA A 8 7.52 -4.42 -10.61
C ALA A 8 7.41 -2.93 -11.00
N HIS A 9 6.94 -2.07 -10.09
CA HIS A 9 6.90 -0.62 -10.32
C HIS A 9 8.30 0.00 -10.45
N LYS A 10 9.27 -0.41 -9.62
CA LYS A 10 10.67 0.00 -9.78
C LYS A 10 11.21 -0.38 -11.15
N PHE A 11 10.95 -1.62 -11.59
CA PHE A 11 11.33 -2.07 -12.93
C PHE A 11 10.69 -1.20 -14.02
N LEU A 12 9.40 -0.89 -13.89
CA LEU A 12 8.69 0.00 -14.81
C LEU A 12 9.35 1.40 -14.87
N PHE A 13 9.66 2.03 -13.74
CA PHE A 13 10.32 3.34 -13.72
C PHE A 13 11.71 3.29 -14.36
N ASN A 14 12.48 2.21 -14.12
CA ASN A 14 13.76 1.99 -14.80
C ASN A 14 13.58 1.88 -16.33
N GLN A 15 12.54 1.17 -16.81
CA GLN A 15 12.26 1.05 -18.24
C GLN A 15 11.84 2.39 -18.85
N ILE A 16 10.99 3.16 -18.17
CA ILE A 16 10.58 4.50 -18.63
C ILE A 16 11.81 5.39 -18.81
N ARG A 17 12.71 5.41 -17.81
CA ARG A 17 13.94 6.21 -17.90
C ARG A 17 14.86 5.75 -19.02
N ARG A 18 15.01 4.43 -19.21
CA ARG A 18 15.81 3.87 -20.33
C ARG A 18 15.25 4.30 -21.69
N ILE A 19 13.95 4.17 -21.89
CA ILE A 19 13.29 4.56 -23.15
C ILE A 19 13.49 6.05 -23.42
N VAL A 20 13.31 6.92 -22.42
CA VAL A 20 13.56 8.36 -22.58
C VAL A 20 15.01 8.66 -22.94
N PHE A 21 15.98 7.95 -22.35
CA PHE A 21 17.38 8.09 -22.73
C PHE A 21 17.64 7.62 -24.17
N GLU A 22 17.09 6.47 -24.56
CA GLU A 22 17.21 5.93 -25.93
C GLU A 22 16.63 6.90 -26.97
N ASP A 23 15.49 7.55 -26.66
CA ASP A 23 14.80 8.46 -27.57
C ASP A 23 15.41 9.86 -27.62
N THR A 24 15.94 10.36 -26.50
CA THR A 24 16.35 11.77 -26.37
C THR A 24 17.85 11.98 -26.16
N GLY A 25 18.61 10.92 -25.88
CA GLY A 25 20.00 10.96 -25.47
C GLY A 25 20.24 11.57 -24.08
N LYS A 26 19.17 11.82 -23.29
CA LYS A 26 19.25 12.43 -21.96
C LYS A 26 18.39 11.67 -20.96
N ASP A 27 18.91 11.52 -19.74
CA ASP A 27 18.15 10.92 -18.65
C ASP A 27 17.05 11.84 -18.13
N ILE A 28 15.98 11.22 -17.63
CA ILE A 28 14.98 11.91 -16.81
C ILE A 28 15.68 12.45 -15.56
N GLN A 29 15.56 13.76 -15.37
CA GLN A 29 16.03 14.43 -14.16
C GLN A 29 14.86 14.65 -13.19
N TYR A 30 15.18 14.53 -11.92
CA TYR A 30 14.26 14.68 -10.79
C TYR A 30 14.66 15.93 -10.01
N HIS A 31 13.71 16.83 -9.72
CA HIS A 31 14.02 18.09 -9.07
C HIS A 31 14.70 17.88 -7.71
N HIS A 32 14.15 16.98 -6.89
CA HIS A 32 14.70 16.63 -5.59
C HIS A 32 16.16 16.10 -5.67
N LEU A 33 16.57 15.46 -6.77
CA LEU A 33 17.88 14.82 -6.89
C LEU A 33 18.91 15.63 -7.70
N HIS A 34 18.46 16.32 -8.74
CA HIS A 34 19.34 16.91 -9.76
C HIS A 34 19.31 18.44 -9.77
N SER A 35 18.38 19.05 -9.04
CA SER A 35 18.30 20.51 -8.99
C SER A 35 19.41 21.08 -8.10
N PRO A 36 20.05 22.19 -8.48
CA PRO A 36 21.07 22.83 -7.64
C PRO A 36 20.47 23.51 -6.39
N ASN A 37 19.20 23.85 -6.40
CA ASN A 37 18.48 24.49 -5.29
C ASN A 37 16.95 24.36 -5.46
N LEU A 38 16.21 24.73 -4.41
CA LEU A 38 14.73 24.69 -4.38
C LEU A 38 14.04 25.71 -5.29
N SER A 39 14.78 26.73 -5.78
CA SER A 39 14.23 27.77 -6.68
C SER A 39 14.41 27.44 -8.17
N SER A 40 15.33 26.53 -8.50
CA SER A 40 15.57 26.05 -9.86
C SER A 40 14.49 25.08 -10.31
N HIS A 41 13.97 25.25 -11.51
CA HIS A 41 12.92 24.38 -12.07
C HIS A 41 13.51 23.21 -12.87
N GLN A 42 14.72 22.77 -12.50
CA GLN A 42 15.38 21.65 -13.17
C GLN A 42 14.78 20.33 -12.70
N GLY A 43 14.40 19.48 -13.65
CA GLY A 43 13.87 18.14 -13.40
C GLY A 43 12.38 18.11 -13.03
N ILE A 44 11.84 16.90 -12.92
CA ILE A 44 10.44 16.66 -12.56
C ILE A 44 10.21 17.13 -11.13
N CYS A 45 9.36 18.14 -10.99
CA CYS A 45 9.03 18.78 -9.71
C CYS A 45 7.89 18.07 -8.97
N HIS A 46 7.02 17.35 -9.67
CA HIS A 46 5.84 16.72 -9.10
C HIS A 46 5.52 15.39 -9.80
N TRP A 47 5.00 14.43 -9.03
CA TRP A 47 4.46 13.16 -9.51
C TRP A 47 3.01 13.02 -9.04
N GLY A 48 2.08 12.92 -9.99
CA GLY A 48 0.72 12.46 -9.73
C GLY A 48 0.67 10.94 -9.81
N ILE A 49 0.29 10.28 -8.73
CA ILE A 49 0.07 8.82 -8.70
C ILE A 49 -1.25 8.52 -7.98
N ASP A 50 -1.97 7.50 -8.45
CA ASP A 50 -3.09 6.92 -7.70
C ASP A 50 -2.58 6.32 -6.37
N GLN A 51 -3.46 6.18 -5.37
CA GLN A 51 -3.14 5.74 -4.00
C GLN A 51 -2.65 4.27 -3.88
N ASP A 52 -1.90 3.75 -4.85
CA ASP A 52 -1.29 2.43 -4.78
C ASP A 52 0.04 2.45 -4.00
N ARG A 53 0.07 1.69 -2.90
CA ARG A 53 1.25 1.57 -2.03
C ARG A 53 2.45 0.94 -2.74
N GLY A 54 2.20 0.01 -3.66
CA GLY A 54 3.25 -0.64 -4.45
C GLY A 54 3.94 0.35 -5.38
N GLN A 55 3.16 1.20 -6.04
CA GLN A 55 3.65 2.24 -6.93
C GLN A 55 4.47 3.30 -6.19
N ALA A 56 3.96 3.81 -5.06
CA ALA A 56 4.69 4.79 -4.25
C ALA A 56 6.04 4.24 -3.76
N LYS A 57 6.04 3.02 -3.20
CA LYS A 57 7.27 2.38 -2.76
C LYS A 57 8.22 2.08 -3.91
N GLY A 58 7.70 1.62 -5.05
CA GLY A 58 8.50 1.36 -6.26
C GLY A 58 9.19 2.61 -6.80
N LEU A 59 8.52 3.77 -6.74
CA LEU A 59 9.10 5.06 -7.09
C LEU A 59 10.20 5.44 -6.10
N GLY A 60 9.95 5.31 -4.80
CA GLY A 60 10.95 5.55 -3.76
C GLY A 60 12.22 4.72 -3.95
N MET A 61 12.08 3.42 -4.21
CA MET A 61 13.21 2.53 -4.47
C MET A 61 13.96 2.89 -5.77
N HIS A 62 13.28 3.42 -6.77
CA HIS A 62 13.90 3.90 -8.00
C HIS A 62 14.74 5.16 -7.75
N LEU A 63 14.19 6.13 -7.01
CA LEU A 63 14.90 7.36 -6.64
C LEU A 63 16.13 7.09 -5.78
N GLN A 64 15.98 6.19 -4.80
CA GLN A 64 17.09 5.76 -3.95
C GLN A 64 18.21 5.12 -4.77
N GLN A 65 17.86 4.30 -5.77
CA GLN A 65 18.86 3.71 -6.66
C GLN A 65 19.65 4.78 -7.41
N ILE A 66 18.97 5.78 -7.98
CA ILE A 66 19.64 6.89 -8.69
C ILE A 66 20.57 7.64 -7.73
N ALA A 67 20.09 7.95 -6.52
CA ALA A 67 20.90 8.65 -5.52
C ALA A 67 22.18 7.87 -5.15
N GLN A 68 22.09 6.55 -5.04
CA GLN A 68 23.22 5.68 -4.65
C GLN A 68 24.19 5.39 -5.80
N GLU A 69 23.68 5.18 -7.01
CA GLU A 69 24.48 4.69 -8.14
C GLU A 69 25.04 5.82 -9.00
N GLU A 70 24.37 6.98 -9.07
CA GLU A 70 24.64 7.99 -10.10
C GLU A 70 25.05 9.35 -9.53
N LEU A 71 24.66 9.66 -8.28
CA LEU A 71 25.03 10.92 -7.65
C LEU A 71 26.30 10.77 -6.77
N PRO A 72 27.11 11.84 -6.63
CA PRO A 72 28.20 11.86 -5.68
C PRO A 72 27.69 11.56 -4.26
N HIS A 73 28.41 10.71 -3.51
CA HIS A 73 28.01 10.33 -2.15
C HIS A 73 27.97 11.52 -1.17
N SER A 74 28.66 12.62 -1.50
CA SER A 74 28.65 13.87 -0.74
C SER A 74 27.44 14.77 -1.04
N THR A 75 26.53 14.38 -1.95
CA THR A 75 25.38 15.20 -2.32
C THR A 75 24.41 15.32 -1.16
N LEU A 76 24.14 16.56 -0.74
CA LEU A 76 23.24 16.89 0.37
C LEU A 76 21.80 17.02 -0.12
N ASP A 77 20.86 16.68 0.75
CA ASP A 77 19.44 16.88 0.50
C ASP A 77 19.08 18.37 0.43
N LEU A 78 18.29 18.76 -0.57
CA LEU A 78 17.85 20.14 -0.76
C LEU A 78 16.90 20.60 0.34
N HIS A 79 16.15 19.68 0.94
CA HIS A 79 15.15 19.98 1.98
C HIS A 79 15.75 19.94 3.39
N GLU A 80 16.64 18.97 3.64
CA GLU A 80 17.34 18.81 4.91
C GLU A 80 18.87 18.80 4.67
N PRO A 81 19.55 19.97 4.57
CA PRO A 81 20.96 20.06 4.15
C PRO A 81 21.97 19.31 5.05
N TRP A 82 21.57 18.90 6.24
CA TRP A 82 22.37 18.07 7.14
C TRP A 82 22.31 16.58 6.82
N LYS A 83 21.42 16.14 5.92
CA LYS A 83 21.33 14.76 5.43
C LYS A 83 21.94 14.63 4.04
N ARG A 84 22.54 13.48 3.74
CA ARG A 84 22.97 13.13 2.39
C ARG A 84 21.85 12.42 1.65
N LEU A 85 21.73 12.66 0.34
CA LEU A 85 20.71 11.99 -0.48
C LEU A 85 20.82 10.47 -0.45
N VAL A 86 22.05 9.93 -0.35
CA VAL A 86 22.31 8.49 -0.29
C VAL A 86 21.80 7.82 0.99
N ASP A 87 21.65 8.58 2.07
CA ASP A 87 21.20 8.08 3.37
C ASP A 87 19.66 8.09 3.49
N LEU A 88 18.96 8.67 2.52
CA LEU A 88 17.50 8.74 2.53
C LEU A 88 16.89 7.36 2.22
N THR A 89 15.83 7.06 2.95
CA THR A 89 14.99 5.88 2.68
C THR A 89 14.15 6.07 1.41
N ASP A 90 13.62 4.95 0.87
CA ASP A 90 12.70 4.97 -0.27
C ASP A 90 11.49 5.90 -0.03
N TYR A 91 10.90 5.86 1.17
CA TYR A 91 9.81 6.75 1.54
C TYR A 91 10.23 8.22 1.71
N GLU A 92 11.42 8.47 2.25
CA GLU A 92 11.93 9.83 2.41
C GLU A 92 12.14 10.54 1.07
N HIS A 93 12.57 9.82 0.03
CA HIS A 93 12.65 10.38 -1.34
C HIS A 93 11.28 10.75 -1.89
N VAL A 94 10.26 9.89 -1.71
CA VAL A 94 8.88 10.18 -2.15
C VAL A 94 8.32 11.39 -1.40
N HIS A 95 8.62 11.52 -0.11
CA HIS A 95 8.17 12.63 0.72
C HIS A 95 8.63 14.00 0.18
N ARG A 96 9.82 14.07 -0.40
CA ARG A 96 10.43 15.31 -0.92
C ARG A 96 9.87 15.76 -2.26
N LEU A 97 9.06 14.92 -2.91
CA LEU A 97 8.30 15.27 -4.10
C LEU A 97 7.01 16.05 -3.79
N VAL A 98 6.68 16.26 -2.51
CA VAL A 98 5.50 17.04 -2.12
C VAL A 98 5.73 17.80 -0.80
N SER A 99 5.55 19.12 -0.79
CA SER A 99 5.74 19.91 0.43
C SER A 99 4.68 19.58 1.51
N GLU A 100 5.11 19.39 2.76
CA GLU A 100 4.19 19.07 3.87
C GLU A 100 3.32 20.25 4.31
N ALA A 101 3.78 21.49 4.12
CA ALA A 101 2.98 22.68 4.40
C ALA A 101 1.73 22.71 3.51
N VAL A 102 1.90 22.53 2.20
CA VAL A 102 0.80 22.51 1.24
C VAL A 102 -0.14 21.33 1.47
N LYS A 103 0.39 20.15 1.81
CA LYS A 103 -0.44 18.99 2.17
C LYS A 103 -1.26 19.23 3.44
N THR A 104 -0.70 19.92 4.42
CA THR A 104 -1.40 20.25 5.67
C THR A 104 -2.57 21.19 5.37
N ASP A 105 -2.34 22.21 4.55
CA ASP A 105 -3.39 23.11 4.07
C ASP A 105 -4.45 22.38 3.22
N MET A 106 -4.05 21.47 2.33
CA MET A 106 -5.01 20.67 1.54
C MET A 106 -5.87 19.76 2.42
N ARG A 107 -5.29 19.16 3.47
CA ARG A 107 -6.01 18.31 4.42
C ARG A 107 -6.93 19.12 5.33
N SER A 108 -6.53 20.35 5.71
CA SER A 108 -7.34 21.19 6.59
C SER A 108 -8.67 21.56 5.98
N LEU A 109 -8.76 21.63 4.65
CA LEU A 109 -10.01 21.86 3.91
C LEU A 109 -11.07 20.78 4.16
N MET A 110 -10.69 19.58 4.61
CA MET A 110 -11.64 18.54 5.04
C MET A 110 -12.14 18.81 6.46
N CYS A 111 -13.24 19.54 6.57
CA CYS A 111 -13.74 20.02 7.86
C CYS A 111 -15.25 20.32 7.82
N ILE A 112 -15.84 20.59 8.99
CA ILE A 112 -17.22 21.09 9.06
C ILE A 112 -17.24 22.54 8.59
N GLU A 113 -16.48 23.40 9.25
CA GLU A 113 -16.31 24.80 8.91
C GLU A 113 -14.83 25.15 8.96
N HIS A 114 -14.34 25.81 7.92
CA HIS A 114 -12.94 26.19 7.84
C HIS A 114 -12.75 27.64 8.30
N PRO A 115 -11.86 27.91 9.27
CA PRO A 115 -11.70 29.26 9.83
C PRO A 115 -11.14 30.28 8.83
N ASP A 116 -10.30 29.85 7.89
CA ASP A 116 -9.70 30.70 6.85
C ASP A 116 -9.73 30.00 5.49
N TRP A 117 -10.91 29.84 4.89
CA TRP A 117 -11.06 29.08 3.64
C TRP A 117 -10.28 29.70 2.48
N GLU A 118 -10.55 30.98 2.17
CA GLU A 118 -9.93 31.67 1.04
C GLU A 118 -8.41 31.83 1.22
N GLY A 119 -7.95 32.11 2.45
CA GLY A 119 -6.53 32.21 2.74
C GLY A 119 -5.82 30.86 2.58
N THR A 120 -6.44 29.75 2.97
CA THR A 120 -5.89 28.40 2.70
C THR A 120 -5.82 28.10 1.20
N LEU A 121 -6.86 28.42 0.41
CA LEU A 121 -6.79 28.25 -1.04
C LEU A 121 -5.65 29.09 -1.64
N GLN A 122 -5.48 30.32 -1.17
CA GLN A 122 -4.41 31.20 -1.63
C GLN A 122 -3.01 30.68 -1.26
N ARG A 123 -2.84 30.13 -0.05
CA ARG A 123 -1.59 29.47 0.36
C ARG A 123 -1.28 28.24 -0.48
N ILE A 124 -2.27 27.40 -0.78
CA ILE A 124 -2.11 26.24 -1.68
C ILE A 124 -1.65 26.69 -3.07
N ARG A 125 -2.20 27.79 -3.61
CA ARG A 125 -1.74 28.38 -4.89
C ARG A 125 -0.31 28.89 -4.83
N GLN A 126 0.01 29.65 -3.78
CA GLN A 126 1.30 30.33 -3.64
C GLN A 126 2.44 29.36 -3.32
N GLU A 127 2.24 28.49 -2.34
CA GLU A 127 3.25 27.55 -1.85
C GLU A 127 3.31 26.28 -2.71
N GLY A 128 2.17 25.81 -3.22
CA GLY A 128 2.07 24.64 -4.11
C GLY A 128 2.43 24.93 -5.57
N LYS A 129 2.58 26.22 -5.93
CA LYS A 129 2.94 26.69 -7.28
C LYS A 129 2.06 26.03 -8.36
N ALA A 130 2.65 25.54 -9.46
CA ALA A 130 1.91 24.93 -10.57
C ALA A 130 1.09 23.70 -10.13
N ALA A 131 1.62 22.86 -9.24
CA ALA A 131 0.92 21.66 -8.78
C ALA A 131 -0.25 22.00 -7.85
N GLY A 132 -0.08 22.98 -6.95
CA GLY A 132 -1.15 23.51 -6.10
C GLY A 132 -2.25 24.19 -6.90
N ASN A 133 -1.89 25.00 -7.90
CA ASN A 133 -2.84 25.59 -8.83
C ASN A 133 -3.61 24.53 -9.60
N GLN A 134 -2.93 23.56 -10.22
CA GLN A 134 -3.57 22.51 -10.99
C GLN A 134 -4.51 21.66 -10.13
N TRP A 135 -4.12 21.34 -8.89
CA TRP A 135 -4.98 20.64 -7.96
C TRP A 135 -6.22 21.47 -7.59
N LEU A 136 -6.04 22.77 -7.29
CA LEU A 136 -7.16 23.65 -6.98
C LEU A 136 -8.10 23.83 -8.18
N ASP A 137 -7.54 24.02 -9.37
CA ASP A 137 -8.31 24.16 -10.60
C ASP A 137 -9.08 22.87 -10.87
N ASP A 138 -8.50 21.69 -10.63
CA ASP A 138 -9.23 20.41 -10.69
C ASP A 138 -10.43 20.39 -9.71
N LYS A 139 -10.23 20.82 -8.45
CA LYS A 139 -11.33 20.84 -7.45
C LYS A 139 -12.40 21.88 -7.76
N ILE A 140 -12.02 23.06 -8.24
CA ILE A 140 -12.94 24.13 -8.63
C ILE A 140 -13.71 23.72 -9.89
N ASN A 141 -13.03 23.21 -10.91
CA ASN A 141 -13.65 22.82 -12.18
C ASN A 141 -14.54 21.58 -12.03
N SER A 142 -14.28 20.74 -11.02
CA SER A 142 -15.17 19.63 -10.66
C SER A 142 -16.56 20.12 -10.21
N GLY A 143 -16.67 21.34 -9.66
CA GLY A 143 -17.95 21.96 -9.29
C GLY A 143 -18.69 21.34 -8.09
N PHE A 144 -18.16 20.26 -7.51
CA PHE A 144 -18.69 19.62 -6.30
C PHE A 144 -17.62 19.24 -5.28
N ALA A 145 -16.33 19.25 -5.67
CA ALA A 145 -15.29 18.64 -4.86
C ALA A 145 -15.00 19.46 -3.58
N LEU A 146 -15.08 20.78 -3.66
CA LEU A 146 -14.88 21.66 -2.50
C LEU A 146 -16.05 21.58 -1.52
N GLU A 147 -17.27 21.50 -2.05
CA GLU A 147 -18.50 21.28 -1.31
C GLU A 147 -18.53 19.89 -0.67
N ALA A 148 -17.89 18.90 -1.30
CA ALA A 148 -17.72 17.55 -0.74
C ALA A 148 -16.64 17.47 0.36
N MET A 149 -15.72 18.44 0.40
CA MET A 149 -14.65 18.48 1.41
C MET A 149 -15.05 19.28 2.65
N CYS A 150 -15.83 20.36 2.50
CA CYS A 150 -16.24 21.22 3.60
C CYS A 150 -17.76 21.30 3.75
N GLN A 151 -18.27 20.89 4.92
CA GLN A 151 -19.72 20.84 5.16
C GLN A 151 -20.37 22.23 5.01
N ALA A 152 -19.72 23.29 5.51
CA ALA A 152 -20.20 24.67 5.42
C ALA A 152 -20.27 25.20 3.98
N LYS A 153 -19.54 24.58 3.04
CA LYS A 153 -19.63 24.87 1.60
C LYS A 153 -20.67 23.98 0.92
N SER A 154 -20.98 22.83 1.49
CA SER A 154 -22.05 21.95 1.05
C SER A 154 -23.44 22.55 1.35
N LYS A 155 -24.46 22.07 0.62
CA LYS A 155 -25.87 22.29 0.97
C LYS A 155 -26.45 21.17 1.84
N ILE A 156 -25.61 20.23 2.28
CA ILE A 156 -26.04 19.05 3.01
C ILE A 156 -26.15 19.40 4.50
N PRO A 157 -27.31 19.14 5.13
CA PRO A 157 -27.49 19.35 6.57
C PRO A 157 -26.42 18.63 7.40
N LEU A 158 -25.98 19.26 8.49
CA LEU A 158 -24.85 18.79 9.30
C LEU A 158 -25.09 17.40 9.90
N ASP A 159 -26.31 17.14 10.36
CA ASP A 159 -26.74 15.84 10.87
C ASP A 159 -26.57 14.75 9.82
N ILE A 160 -26.99 15.02 8.57
CA ILE A 160 -26.83 14.10 7.43
C ILE A 160 -25.36 13.94 7.07
N TRP A 161 -24.58 15.03 7.02
CA TRP A 161 -23.15 15.00 6.71
C TRP A 161 -22.36 14.10 7.67
N CYS A 162 -22.66 14.22 8.96
CA CYS A 162 -22.03 13.46 10.04
C CYS A 162 -22.48 11.99 10.11
N THR A 163 -23.51 11.56 9.36
CA THR A 163 -23.89 10.15 9.30
C THR A 163 -22.90 9.29 8.53
N SER A 164 -22.05 9.91 7.70
CA SER A 164 -21.00 9.20 6.97
C SER A 164 -19.90 8.72 7.93
N SER A 165 -19.55 7.44 7.86
CA SER A 165 -18.45 6.90 8.66
C SER A 165 -17.13 7.57 8.23
N PRO A 166 -16.27 8.01 9.17
CA PRO A 166 -14.96 8.59 8.83
C PRO A 166 -13.97 7.60 8.21
N SER A 167 -14.37 6.33 8.03
CA SER A 167 -13.56 5.33 7.35
C SER A 167 -13.86 5.32 5.84
N THR A 168 -12.82 5.57 5.04
CA THR A 168 -12.85 5.42 3.58
C THR A 168 -13.24 4.02 3.13
N ASN A 169 -13.19 3.02 4.02
CA ASN A 169 -13.64 1.66 3.75
C ASN A 169 -15.11 1.59 3.33
N LEU A 170 -15.98 2.46 3.85
CA LEU A 170 -17.39 2.43 3.46
C LEU A 170 -17.58 3.04 2.07
N SER A 171 -16.95 4.19 1.78
CA SER A 171 -16.99 4.80 0.45
C SER A 171 -16.30 3.92 -0.60
N GLU A 172 -15.16 3.30 -0.27
CA GLU A 172 -14.41 2.40 -1.14
C GLU A 172 -15.14 1.06 -1.35
N ALA A 173 -15.82 0.54 -0.32
CA ALA A 173 -16.73 -0.60 -0.48
C ALA A 173 -17.95 -0.24 -1.34
N LEU A 174 -18.55 0.94 -1.16
CA LEU A 174 -19.63 1.42 -2.03
C LEU A 174 -19.15 1.61 -3.47
N HIS A 175 -17.95 2.14 -3.69
CA HIS A 175 -17.33 2.21 -5.02
C HIS A 175 -17.09 0.80 -5.58
N ALA A 176 -16.61 -0.14 -4.78
CA ALA A 176 -16.39 -1.53 -5.20
C ALA A 176 -17.71 -2.26 -5.51
N ASP A 177 -18.77 -2.01 -4.75
CA ASP A 177 -20.08 -2.63 -4.92
C ASP A 177 -20.84 -2.02 -6.10
N VAL A 178 -20.78 -0.70 -6.31
CA VAL A 178 -21.27 -0.04 -7.54
C VAL A 178 -20.50 -0.53 -8.77
N ASN A 179 -19.17 -0.67 -8.67
CA ASN A 179 -18.36 -1.23 -9.76
C ASN A 179 -18.71 -2.71 -10.04
N ARG A 180 -19.08 -3.49 -9.02
CA ARG A 180 -19.56 -4.88 -9.17
C ARG A 180 -20.97 -4.95 -9.74
N GLU A 181 -21.83 -4.00 -9.41
CA GLU A 181 -23.22 -3.94 -9.89
C GLU A 181 -23.36 -3.32 -11.29
N GLY A 182 -22.34 -2.64 -11.80
CA GLY A 182 -22.14 -2.50 -13.25
C GLY A 182 -21.45 -1.23 -13.70
N ILE A 183 -20.23 -1.38 -14.21
CA ILE A 183 -19.44 -0.34 -14.92
C ILE A 183 -20.01 0.00 -16.33
N GLN A 184 -21.21 -0.50 -16.66
CA GLN A 184 -21.86 -0.33 -17.97
C GLN A 184 -23.34 0.07 -17.86
N CYS A 185 -23.68 0.81 -16.81
CA CYS A 185 -25.05 1.28 -16.64
C CYS A 185 -25.21 2.71 -17.17
N LEU A 186 -26.22 2.95 -18.02
CA LEU A 186 -26.68 4.31 -18.34
C LEU A 186 -27.05 5.04 -17.04
N LEU A 187 -26.84 6.36 -16.97
CA LEU A 187 -27.04 7.19 -15.76
C LEU A 187 -28.39 6.93 -15.06
N VAL A 188 -29.47 6.85 -15.84
CA VAL A 188 -30.81 6.54 -15.31
C VAL A 188 -30.87 5.14 -14.69
N GLY A 189 -30.25 4.15 -15.32
CA GLY A 189 -30.17 2.80 -14.76
C GLY A 189 -29.30 2.74 -13.51
N ALA A 190 -28.26 3.57 -13.39
CA ALA A 190 -27.43 3.65 -12.19
C ALA A 190 -28.23 4.24 -11.02
N ILE A 191 -29.00 5.31 -11.27
CA ILE A 191 -29.91 5.92 -10.27
C ILE A 191 -30.97 4.91 -9.82
N CYS A 192 -31.65 4.23 -10.75
CA CYS A 192 -32.67 3.25 -10.42
C CYS A 192 -32.11 2.05 -9.64
N ARG A 193 -30.89 1.60 -9.96
CA ARG A 193 -30.22 0.52 -9.23
C ARG A 193 -29.75 0.96 -7.84
N GLY A 194 -29.14 2.13 -7.72
CA GLY A 194 -28.77 2.72 -6.42
C GLY A 194 -29.98 2.86 -5.50
N HIS A 195 -31.09 3.39 -6.02
CA HIS A 195 -32.35 3.47 -5.27
C HIS A 195 -32.89 2.10 -4.85
N HIS A 196 -32.79 1.08 -5.71
CA HIS A 196 -33.21 -0.28 -5.37
C HIS A 196 -32.32 -0.89 -4.27
N TYR A 197 -31.01 -0.67 -4.35
CA TYR A 197 -30.04 -1.11 -3.36
C TYR A 197 -30.31 -0.46 -1.99
N ASP A 198 -30.47 0.86 -1.94
CA ASP A 198 -30.78 1.60 -0.71
C ASP A 198 -32.08 1.09 -0.08
N LEU A 199 -33.11 0.84 -0.90
CA LEU A 199 -34.38 0.30 -0.42
C LEU A 199 -34.23 -1.13 0.14
N MET A 200 -33.40 -1.97 -0.48
CA MET A 200 -33.09 -3.31 0.03
C MET A 200 -32.35 -3.23 1.36
N HIS A 201 -31.38 -2.30 1.49
CA HIS A 201 -30.63 -2.12 2.72
C HIS A 201 -31.49 -1.58 3.87
N LEU A 202 -32.36 -0.61 3.60
CA LEU A 202 -33.31 -0.09 4.58
C LEU A 202 -34.26 -1.19 5.07
N LYS A 203 -34.81 -2.01 4.16
CA LYS A 203 -35.68 -3.14 4.53
C LYS A 203 -34.94 -4.19 5.36
N ALA A 204 -33.70 -4.51 4.99
CA ALA A 204 -32.85 -5.41 5.76
C ALA A 204 -32.61 -4.90 7.19
N GLN A 205 -32.30 -3.62 7.35
CA GLN A 205 -32.12 -2.99 8.66
C GLN A 205 -33.42 -2.99 9.47
N GLN A 206 -34.55 -2.70 8.85
CA GLN A 206 -35.87 -2.73 9.50
C GLN A 206 -36.22 -4.15 9.99
N VAL A 207 -36.01 -5.17 9.16
CA VAL A 207 -36.20 -6.58 9.53
C VAL A 207 -35.29 -6.98 10.69
N HIS A 208 -34.04 -6.52 10.70
CA HIS A 208 -33.14 -6.74 11.82
C HIS A 208 -33.63 -6.05 13.10
N SER A 209 -34.06 -4.79 13.01
CA SER A 209 -34.56 -4.04 14.17
C SER A 209 -35.86 -4.61 14.74
N THR A 210 -36.73 -5.16 13.90
CA THR A 210 -38.06 -5.64 14.31
C THR A 210 -38.08 -7.11 14.70
N MET A 211 -37.33 -7.94 13.96
CA MET A 211 -37.35 -9.40 14.11
C MET A 211 -36.03 -9.97 14.60
N GLY A 212 -34.98 -9.16 14.74
CA GLY A 212 -33.62 -9.61 15.06
C GLY A 212 -32.92 -10.34 13.91
N ILE A 213 -33.58 -10.52 12.76
CA ILE A 213 -33.07 -11.28 11.63
C ILE A 213 -32.07 -10.44 10.85
N LEU A 214 -30.83 -10.91 10.78
CA LEU A 214 -29.77 -10.27 9.99
C LEU A 214 -29.98 -10.53 8.49
N SER A 215 -29.57 -9.57 7.65
CA SER A 215 -29.59 -9.73 6.18
C SER A 215 -28.62 -10.78 5.67
N CYS A 216 -27.66 -11.19 6.51
CA CYS A 216 -26.70 -12.23 6.22
C CYS A 216 -26.68 -13.27 7.35
N ASN A 217 -26.62 -14.55 6.98
CA ASN A 217 -26.65 -15.69 7.92
C ASN A 217 -25.44 -15.74 8.88
N ASN A 218 -24.45 -14.87 8.69
CA ASN A 218 -23.24 -14.84 9.50
C ASN A 218 -23.20 -13.55 10.33
N PRO A 219 -23.54 -13.59 11.63
CA PRO A 219 -23.45 -12.41 12.48
C PRO A 219 -22.03 -11.87 12.51
N THR A 220 -21.86 -10.58 12.28
CA THR A 220 -20.59 -9.88 12.52
C THR A 220 -20.44 -9.58 14.01
N ASN A 221 -20.27 -10.63 14.83
CA ASN A 221 -19.87 -10.45 16.22
C ASN A 221 -18.34 -10.36 16.32
N TYR A 222 -17.85 -9.78 17.42
CA TYR A 222 -16.42 -9.59 17.69
C TYR A 222 -15.64 -10.90 17.56
N MET A 223 -16.16 -11.98 18.13
CA MET A 223 -15.53 -13.31 18.12
C MET A 223 -15.34 -13.86 16.71
N LEU A 224 -16.33 -13.71 15.82
CA LEU A 224 -16.25 -14.14 14.42
C LEU A 224 -15.31 -13.25 13.62
N ARG A 225 -15.24 -11.96 13.94
CA ARG A 225 -14.27 -11.04 13.31
C ARG A 225 -12.84 -11.40 13.70
N GLU A 226 -12.56 -11.67 14.97
CA GLU A 226 -11.26 -12.14 15.44
C GLU A 226 -10.91 -13.51 14.86
N SER A 227 -11.84 -14.47 14.90
CA SER A 227 -11.64 -15.80 14.32
C SER A 227 -11.28 -15.72 12.83
N ARG A 228 -11.99 -14.90 12.05
CA ARG A 228 -11.66 -14.65 10.64
C ARG A 228 -10.31 -13.95 10.48
N SER A 229 -9.94 -13.07 11.41
CA SER A 229 -8.63 -12.40 11.39
C SER A 229 -7.50 -13.39 11.60
N LEU A 230 -7.64 -14.26 12.62
CA LEU A 230 -6.71 -15.36 12.88
C LEU A 230 -6.64 -16.35 11.72
N GLN A 231 -7.78 -16.69 11.12
CA GLN A 231 -7.84 -17.55 9.95
C GLN A 231 -7.11 -16.92 8.76
N ARG A 232 -7.30 -15.62 8.48
CA ARG A 232 -6.55 -14.91 7.44
C ARG A 232 -5.05 -14.88 7.72
N LEU A 233 -4.66 -14.64 8.98
CA LEU A 233 -3.25 -14.66 9.38
C LEU A 233 -2.64 -16.04 9.16
N SER A 234 -3.33 -17.09 9.60
CA SER A 234 -2.94 -18.49 9.44
C SER A 234 -2.81 -18.88 7.96
N CYS A 235 -3.80 -18.55 7.12
CA CYS A 235 -3.72 -18.80 5.68
C CYS A 235 -2.56 -18.03 5.02
N SER A 236 -2.33 -16.78 5.45
CA SER A 236 -1.20 -15.99 4.95
C SER A 236 0.15 -16.61 5.33
N GLN A 237 0.29 -17.08 6.57
CA GLN A 237 1.49 -17.76 7.04
C GLN A 237 1.70 -19.08 6.29
N SER A 238 0.65 -19.90 6.14
CA SER A 238 0.70 -21.14 5.36
C SER A 238 1.17 -20.88 3.93
N GLY A 239 0.59 -19.89 3.25
CA GLY A 239 1.01 -19.54 1.88
C GLY A 239 2.43 -18.97 1.76
N ILE A 240 3.03 -18.48 2.85
CA ILE A 240 4.45 -18.12 2.90
C ILE A 240 5.30 -19.38 3.05
N LEU A 241 4.92 -20.28 3.97
CA LEU A 241 5.60 -21.56 4.18
C LEU A 241 5.58 -22.43 2.92
N ASP A 242 4.43 -22.56 2.24
CA ASP A 242 4.30 -23.31 0.99
C ASP A 242 5.25 -22.81 -0.11
N LYS A 243 5.47 -21.49 -0.18
CA LYS A 243 6.41 -20.89 -1.15
C LYS A 243 7.87 -21.17 -0.79
N VAL A 244 8.18 -21.17 0.51
CA VAL A 244 9.51 -21.51 1.02
C VAL A 244 9.79 -22.98 0.75
N ASP A 245 8.86 -23.87 1.06
CA ASP A 245 8.97 -25.31 0.83
C ASP A 245 9.12 -25.61 -0.66
N ALA A 246 8.30 -25.02 -1.53
CA ALA A 246 8.43 -25.18 -2.98
C ALA A 246 9.81 -24.70 -3.52
N ALA A 247 10.38 -23.64 -2.92
CA ALA A 247 11.72 -23.17 -3.27
C ALA A 247 12.81 -24.15 -2.83
N ILE A 248 12.70 -24.71 -1.62
CA ILE A 248 13.60 -25.74 -1.08
C ILE A 248 13.54 -27.00 -1.94
N GLU A 249 12.34 -27.49 -2.27
CA GLU A 249 12.14 -28.68 -3.10
C GLU A 249 12.78 -28.51 -4.48
N LYS A 250 12.53 -27.36 -5.14
CA LYS A 250 13.10 -27.04 -6.44
C LYS A 250 14.63 -26.99 -6.38
N GLN A 251 15.19 -26.36 -5.35
CA GLN A 251 16.63 -26.25 -5.16
C GLN A 251 17.27 -27.63 -4.89
N ASN A 252 16.63 -28.46 -4.07
CA ASN A 252 17.05 -29.84 -3.80
C ASN A 252 17.04 -30.70 -5.06
N GLN A 253 16.02 -30.57 -5.91
CA GLN A 253 15.98 -31.29 -7.18
C GLN A 253 17.13 -30.89 -8.11
N GLN A 254 17.43 -29.58 -8.19
CA GLN A 254 18.56 -29.10 -8.99
C GLN A 254 19.91 -29.61 -8.46
N LEU A 255 20.09 -29.63 -7.13
CA LEU A 255 21.30 -30.16 -6.49
C LEU A 255 21.50 -31.65 -6.78
N ARG A 256 20.44 -32.46 -6.66
CA ARG A 256 20.46 -33.89 -7.00
C ARG A 256 20.87 -34.12 -8.47
N ASN A 257 20.25 -33.39 -9.40
CA ASN A 257 20.55 -33.50 -10.82
C ASN A 257 22.02 -33.15 -11.12
N ARG A 258 22.56 -32.09 -10.53
CA ARG A 258 23.96 -31.68 -10.70
C ARG A 258 24.93 -32.68 -10.07
N HIS A 259 24.58 -33.22 -8.92
CA HIS A 259 25.38 -34.27 -8.26
C HIS A 259 25.47 -35.54 -9.12
N GLU A 260 24.35 -35.96 -9.73
CA GLU A 260 24.37 -37.10 -10.65
C GLU A 260 25.22 -36.84 -11.89
N GLN A 261 25.14 -35.65 -12.48
CA GLN A 261 25.95 -35.26 -13.64
C GLN A 261 27.45 -35.29 -13.31
N TYR A 262 27.82 -34.73 -12.16
CA TYR A 262 29.19 -34.80 -11.65
C TYR A 262 29.63 -36.25 -11.47
N ARG A 263 28.83 -37.08 -10.79
CA ARG A 263 29.16 -38.49 -10.54
C ARG A 263 29.37 -39.29 -11.84
N ARG A 264 28.54 -39.05 -12.86
CA ARG A 264 28.69 -39.69 -14.19
C ARG A 264 29.95 -39.22 -14.91
N ALA A 265 30.22 -37.91 -14.93
CA ALA A 265 31.40 -37.34 -15.57
C ALA A 265 32.70 -37.77 -14.88
N HIS A 266 32.70 -37.82 -13.55
CA HIS A 266 33.83 -38.28 -12.74
C HIS A 266 34.13 -39.76 -13.00
N ARG A 267 33.09 -40.62 -13.06
CA ARG A 267 33.27 -42.04 -13.41
C ARG A 267 33.88 -42.22 -14.81
N ALA A 268 33.35 -41.53 -15.82
CA ALA A 268 33.88 -41.59 -17.18
C ALA A 268 35.34 -41.12 -17.28
N SER A 269 35.72 -40.11 -16.48
CA SER A 269 37.11 -39.64 -16.42
C SER A 269 38.06 -40.64 -15.74
N LEU A 270 37.58 -41.47 -14.81
CA LEU A 270 38.37 -42.54 -14.18
C LEU A 270 38.56 -43.74 -15.12
N GLU A 271 37.53 -44.06 -15.92
CA GLU A 271 37.57 -45.16 -16.89
C GLU A 271 38.50 -44.86 -18.10
N SER A 272 38.79 -43.59 -18.38
CA SER A 272 39.71 -43.17 -19.45
C SER A 272 40.59 -42.01 -19.00
N PRO A 273 41.63 -42.27 -18.20
CA PRO A 273 42.45 -41.24 -17.54
C PRO A 273 43.21 -40.32 -18.51
N ASN A 274 43.53 -40.79 -19.71
CA ASN A 274 44.31 -40.04 -20.70
C ASN A 274 43.47 -39.15 -21.63
N ASP A 275 42.14 -39.18 -21.53
CA ASP A 275 41.27 -38.32 -22.33
C ASP A 275 41.09 -36.95 -21.66
N CYS A 276 41.82 -35.95 -22.19
CA CYS A 276 41.79 -34.58 -21.71
C CYS A 276 40.38 -33.96 -21.75
N ASN A 277 39.53 -34.34 -22.71
CA ASN A 277 38.18 -33.80 -22.82
C ASN A 277 37.27 -34.32 -21.70
N LEU A 278 37.41 -35.60 -21.31
CA LEU A 278 36.65 -36.19 -20.22
C LEU A 278 37.05 -35.61 -18.86
N GLN A 279 38.34 -35.35 -18.65
CA GLN A 279 38.83 -34.67 -17.44
C GLN A 279 38.28 -33.24 -17.33
N GLN A 280 38.35 -32.45 -18.42
CA GLN A 280 37.79 -31.10 -18.42
C GLN A 280 36.27 -31.10 -18.18
N LYS A 281 35.56 -32.11 -18.70
CA LYS A 281 34.11 -32.27 -18.47
C LYS A 281 33.79 -32.60 -17.01
N ALA A 282 34.59 -33.46 -16.37
CA ALA A 282 34.45 -33.78 -14.95
C ALA A 282 34.70 -32.56 -14.06
N GLN A 283 35.76 -31.78 -14.32
CA GLN A 283 36.07 -30.55 -13.59
C GLN A 283 34.96 -29.50 -13.74
N LYS A 284 34.43 -29.30 -14.96
CA LYS A 284 33.28 -28.40 -15.19
C LYS A 284 32.04 -28.85 -14.45
N ALA A 285 31.75 -30.16 -14.43
CA ALA A 285 30.62 -30.71 -13.69
C ALA A 285 30.78 -30.57 -12.17
N GLN A 286 32.01 -30.70 -11.65
CA GLN A 286 32.34 -30.49 -10.24
C GLN A 286 32.12 -29.03 -9.83
N ALA A 287 32.66 -28.07 -10.59
CA ALA A 287 32.48 -26.64 -10.33
C ALA A 287 30.99 -26.25 -10.33
N ALA A 288 30.20 -26.82 -11.25
CA ALA A 288 28.77 -26.59 -11.31
C ALA A 288 28.00 -27.20 -10.12
N PHE A 289 28.44 -28.35 -9.60
CA PHE A 289 27.87 -28.95 -8.39
C PHE A 289 28.19 -28.11 -7.15
N GLU A 290 29.43 -27.67 -6.95
CA GLU A 290 29.81 -26.83 -5.82
C GLU A 290 29.08 -25.48 -5.83
N THR A 291 28.93 -24.86 -7.01
CA THR A 291 28.12 -23.64 -7.17
C THR A 291 26.67 -23.86 -6.74
N GLN A 292 26.10 -25.02 -7.05
CA GLN A 292 24.72 -25.35 -6.69
C GLN A 292 24.59 -25.66 -5.18
N LYS A 293 25.60 -26.29 -4.58
CA LYS A 293 25.67 -26.57 -3.15
C LYS A 293 25.73 -25.28 -2.32
N GLU A 294 26.54 -24.32 -2.75
CA GLU A 294 26.63 -23.00 -2.14
C GLU A 294 25.28 -22.27 -2.14
N LYS A 295 24.55 -22.32 -3.26
CA LYS A 295 23.18 -21.78 -3.35
C LYS A 295 22.20 -22.45 -2.39
N SER A 296 22.36 -23.75 -2.13
CA SER A 296 21.53 -24.46 -1.15
C SER A 296 21.81 -24.00 0.28
N HIS A 297 23.08 -23.79 0.65
CA HIS A 297 23.43 -23.23 1.96
C HIS A 297 22.93 -21.80 2.15
N GLN A 298 23.00 -20.97 1.12
CA GLN A 298 22.44 -19.61 1.17
C GLN A 298 20.91 -19.62 1.33
N LEU A 299 20.22 -20.59 0.73
CA LEU A 299 18.78 -20.76 0.90
C LEU A 299 18.44 -21.21 2.32
N GLU A 300 19.18 -22.18 2.86
CA GLU A 300 19.04 -22.67 4.24
C GLU A 300 19.19 -21.52 5.26
N GLN A 301 20.23 -20.68 5.12
CA GLN A 301 20.44 -19.52 5.98
C GLN A 301 19.31 -18.49 5.91
N LYS A 302 18.72 -18.29 4.73
CA LYS A 302 17.56 -17.40 4.54
C LYS A 302 16.29 -17.96 5.18
N CYS A 303 16.12 -19.27 5.15
CA CYS A 303 14.95 -19.95 5.72
C CYS A 303 15.04 -20.12 7.25
N ALA A 304 16.24 -20.28 7.80
CA ALA A 304 16.48 -20.52 9.22
C ALA A 304 16.01 -19.38 10.16
N GLY A 305 15.77 -18.17 9.65
CA GLY A 305 15.23 -17.04 10.41
C GLY A 305 13.75 -16.71 10.14
N SER A 306 13.13 -17.33 9.14
CA SER A 306 11.81 -16.88 8.65
C SER A 306 10.62 -17.57 9.32
N ALA A 307 10.85 -18.62 10.13
CA ALA A 307 9.81 -19.38 10.81
C ALA A 307 9.56 -18.94 12.27
N ILE A 308 10.42 -18.10 12.85
CA ILE A 308 10.34 -17.70 14.27
C ILE A 308 10.72 -16.21 14.42
N GLN A 309 10.02 -15.32 13.74
CA GLN A 309 9.97 -13.92 14.12
C GLN A 309 8.51 -13.54 14.40
N ASP A 310 8.27 -13.28 15.68
CA ASP A 310 7.13 -12.58 16.28
C ASP A 310 5.75 -13.23 16.20
N ALA A 311 5.61 -14.34 16.94
CA ALA A 311 4.39 -14.61 17.69
C ALA A 311 4.61 -14.28 19.18
N THR A 312 5.09 -13.08 19.48
CA THR A 312 4.88 -12.51 20.82
C THR A 312 3.41 -12.11 20.89
N LEU A 313 2.57 -13.06 21.28
CA LEU A 313 1.23 -12.80 21.79
C LEU A 313 1.37 -11.97 23.07
N THR A 314 1.54 -10.65 22.94
CA THR A 314 1.13 -9.73 24.00
C THR A 314 -0.40 -9.79 24.06
N LEU A 315 -0.90 -10.72 24.87
CA LEU A 315 -2.24 -10.60 25.42
C LEU A 315 -2.31 -9.24 26.15
N PRO A 316 -3.31 -8.40 25.90
CA PRO A 316 -3.49 -7.19 26.68
C PRO A 316 -3.83 -7.58 28.12
N GLU A 317 -2.84 -7.50 29.02
CA GLU A 317 -3.04 -7.36 30.46
C GLU A 317 -3.70 -6.01 30.74
N SER A 318 -5.03 -5.95 30.60
CA SER A 318 -5.92 -5.14 31.46
C SER A 318 -7.34 -5.16 30.92
N ALA A 319 -8.02 -6.29 31.07
CA ALA A 319 -9.47 -6.27 31.27
C ALA A 319 -9.74 -6.37 32.78
N THR A 320 -9.25 -5.40 33.55
CA THR A 320 -9.83 -5.15 34.88
C THR A 320 -11.25 -4.64 34.64
N PHE A 321 -12.18 -5.56 34.82
CA PHE A 321 -13.62 -5.34 34.83
C PHE A 321 -13.93 -4.20 35.83
N SER A 322 -14.19 -2.99 35.33
CA SER A 322 -14.77 -1.94 36.16
C SER A 322 -16.28 -2.11 36.14
N THR A 323 -16.79 -2.87 37.10
CA THR A 323 -18.21 -2.96 37.46
C THR A 323 -18.83 -1.61 37.88
N ALA A 324 -18.05 -0.52 37.94
CA ALA A 324 -18.52 0.79 38.38
C ALA A 324 -19.26 1.61 37.30
N LYS A 325 -19.26 1.21 36.02
CA LYS A 325 -19.94 1.98 34.95
C LYS A 325 -21.34 1.48 34.58
N LEU A 326 -21.76 0.31 35.08
CA LEU A 326 -23.09 -0.26 34.82
C LEU A 326 -24.16 0.14 35.86
N LEU A 327 -23.77 0.84 36.93
CA LEU A 327 -24.69 1.29 37.99
C LEU A 327 -25.06 2.78 37.91
N LYS A 328 -24.58 3.53 36.90
CA LYS A 328 -24.92 4.96 36.73
C LYS A 328 -25.90 5.28 35.61
N THR A 329 -26.28 4.30 34.78
CA THR A 329 -27.26 4.49 33.70
C THR A 329 -28.65 3.95 34.00
N ASN A 330 -28.84 3.17 35.07
CA ASN A 330 -30.16 2.63 35.46
C ASN A 330 -30.81 3.38 36.65
N ALA A 331 -30.30 4.56 37.01
CA ALA A 331 -30.84 5.37 38.11
C ALA A 331 -31.50 6.69 37.65
N ALA A 332 -31.63 6.92 36.34
CA ALA A 332 -32.20 8.16 35.80
C ALA A 332 -33.59 7.99 35.14
N GLU A 333 -34.19 6.80 35.18
CA GLU A 333 -35.44 6.49 34.47
C GLU A 333 -36.55 5.95 35.39
N ALA A 334 -36.63 6.48 36.61
CA ALA A 334 -37.73 6.21 37.51
C ALA A 334 -37.97 7.44 38.41
N LEU A 335 -38.64 8.47 37.87
CA LEU A 335 -39.41 9.48 38.62
C LEU A 335 -40.03 10.49 37.65
N ALA A 336 -41.25 10.21 37.17
CA ALA A 336 -42.33 11.19 37.00
C ALA A 336 -43.59 10.47 36.45
N PRO A 337 -44.65 10.29 37.25
CA PRO A 337 -45.98 9.97 36.74
C PRO A 337 -46.66 11.24 36.20
N GLU A 338 -47.68 11.02 35.36
CA GLU A 338 -48.81 11.88 34.97
C GLU A 338 -48.74 13.39 35.22
N LEU A 339 -49.17 14.20 34.24
CA LEU A 339 -50.17 15.25 34.44
C LEU A 339 -50.52 15.96 33.11
N PHE A 340 -51.82 15.89 32.80
CA PHE A 340 -52.67 16.82 32.03
C PHE A 340 -52.61 16.91 30.49
N LEU A 341 -53.71 16.39 29.92
CA LEU A 341 -54.58 16.87 28.82
C LEU A 341 -54.02 16.99 27.40
#